data_AF-A0A286GK28-F1
#
_entry.id   AF-A0A286GK28-F1
#
_cell.length_a   1.000
_cell.length_b   1.000
_cell.length_c   1.000
_cell.angle_alpha   90.00
_cell.angle_beta   90.00
_cell.angle_gamma   90.00
#
_symmetry.space_group_name_H-M   'P 1'
#
loop_
_entity.id
_entity.type
_entity.pdbx_description
1 polymer ?
#
loop_
_entity_poly.entity_id
_entity_poly.type
_entity_poly.pdbx_seq_one_letter_code
_entity_poly.pdbx_strand_id
1 'polypeptide(L)'
;MIRKFAAATVAATLLALAPAAMAADLCAPTEGPRKTMEEVAAMLEGQGYDVRKMDTEDGCIEMKGMDKDGKRVEVYVHPVTAEVVKVKTQG
;
A
#
# COMPACT_ATOMS: atom_id res chain seq x y z
N MET A 1 29.87 40.85 -50.48
CA MET A 1 29.79 39.37 -50.50
C MET A 1 30.88 38.81 -49.59
N ILE A 2 30.55 38.48 -48.34
CA ILE A 2 31.48 37.90 -47.36
C ILE A 2 30.81 36.66 -46.74
N ARG A 3 31.62 35.63 -46.54
CA ARG A 3 31.28 34.21 -46.43
C ARG A 3 30.68 33.81 -45.07
N LYS A 4 29.85 32.77 -45.13
CA LYS A 4 29.14 32.07 -44.05
C LYS A 4 30.10 31.58 -42.95
N PHE A 5 29.73 31.80 -41.69
CA PHE A 5 30.21 30.98 -40.56
C PHE A 5 28.99 30.36 -39.88
N ALA A 6 28.86 29.04 -40.04
CA ALA A 6 27.87 28.22 -39.37
C ALA A 6 28.25 28.12 -37.88
N ALA A 7 27.42 28.65 -36.99
CA ALA A 7 27.52 28.38 -35.56
C ALA A 7 26.67 27.15 -35.26
N ALA A 8 27.32 25.99 -35.18
CA ALA A 8 26.73 24.76 -34.71
C ALA A 8 26.62 24.81 -33.17
N THR A 9 25.44 25.14 -32.64
CA THR A 9 25.14 25.00 -31.22
C THR A 9 24.72 23.56 -30.94
N VAL A 10 25.67 22.74 -30.48
CA VAL A 10 25.37 21.42 -29.91
C VAL A 10 24.69 21.64 -28.56
N ALA A 11 23.36 21.55 -28.52
CA ALA A 11 22.61 21.53 -27.27
C ALA A 11 22.84 20.16 -26.59
N ALA A 12 23.68 20.13 -25.56
CA ALA A 12 23.87 18.95 -24.73
C ALA A 12 22.64 18.75 -23.83
N THR A 13 21.73 17.86 -24.24
CA THR A 13 20.62 17.40 -23.40
C THR A 13 21.17 16.46 -22.33
N LEU A 14 21.43 16.99 -21.14
CA LEU A 14 21.63 16.20 -19.93
C LEU A 14 20.29 15.54 -19.56
N LEU A 15 20.05 14.30 -20.01
CA LEU A 15 18.98 13.48 -19.45
C LEU A 15 19.38 13.09 -18.03
N ALA A 16 18.87 13.82 -17.04
CA ALA A 16 18.93 13.41 -15.65
C ALA A 16 18.10 12.12 -15.49
N LEU A 17 18.76 10.99 -15.32
CA LEU A 17 18.14 9.75 -14.85
C LEU A 17 17.76 9.94 -13.38
N ALA A 18 16.53 10.37 -13.13
CA ALA A 18 15.96 10.34 -11.78
C ALA A 18 15.72 8.87 -11.38
N PRO A 19 16.12 8.43 -10.18
CA PRO A 19 15.78 7.10 -9.71
C PRO A 19 14.26 6.97 -9.58
N ALA A 20 13.71 5.92 -10.18
CA ALA A 20 12.30 5.57 -10.00
C ALA A 20 12.09 5.11 -8.55
N ALA A 21 11.35 5.90 -7.77
CA ALA A 21 10.87 5.46 -6.47
C ALA A 21 9.72 4.46 -6.71
N MET A 22 9.93 3.20 -6.34
CA MET A 22 8.86 2.19 -6.29
C MET A 22 8.18 2.29 -4.93
N ALA A 23 6.84 2.43 -4.91
CA ALA A 23 6.07 2.33 -3.68
C ALA A 23 6.12 0.89 -3.17
N ALA A 24 6.41 0.71 -1.88
CA ALA A 24 6.40 -0.60 -1.24
C ALA A 24 5.02 -0.90 -0.67
N ASP A 25 4.61 -2.17 -0.74
CA ASP A 25 3.42 -2.67 -0.05
C ASP A 25 3.56 -2.51 1.47
N LEU A 26 2.43 -2.32 2.15
CA LEU A 26 2.33 -2.20 3.60
C LEU A 26 2.65 -3.53 4.29
N CYS A 27 2.13 -4.63 3.75
CA CYS A 27 2.47 -5.99 4.18
C CYS A 27 3.47 -6.60 3.20
N ALA A 28 4.72 -6.72 3.63
CA ALA A 28 5.78 -7.32 2.82
C ALA A 28 5.51 -8.82 2.53
N PRO A 29 5.91 -9.33 1.36
CA PRO A 29 5.86 -10.76 1.08
C PRO A 29 6.62 -11.55 2.15
N THR A 30 5.94 -12.52 2.73
CA THR A 30 6.47 -13.37 3.81
C THR A 30 6.18 -14.83 3.47
N GLU A 31 7.15 -15.71 3.70
CA GLU A 31 6.98 -17.15 3.51
C GLU A 31 6.08 -17.75 4.60
N GLY A 32 5.22 -18.68 4.20
CA GLY A 32 4.35 -19.41 5.13
C GLY A 32 2.89 -19.51 4.68
N PRO A 33 2.05 -20.26 5.40
CA PRO A 33 0.65 -20.39 5.08
C PRO A 33 -0.06 -19.05 5.31
N ARG A 34 -0.75 -18.56 4.27
CA ARG A 34 -1.60 -17.37 4.39
C ARG A 34 -2.90 -17.73 5.11
N LYS A 35 -3.35 -16.83 5.97
CA LYS A 35 -4.68 -16.79 6.55
C LYS A 35 -5.71 -16.46 5.49
N THR A 36 -6.86 -17.09 5.61
CA THR A 36 -8.06 -16.78 4.85
C THR A 36 -8.72 -15.52 5.41
N MET A 37 -9.60 -14.90 4.60
CA MET A 37 -10.42 -13.78 5.06
C MET A 37 -11.31 -14.16 6.25
N GLU A 38 -11.81 -15.39 6.29
CA GLU A 38 -12.65 -15.91 7.36
C GLU A 38 -11.88 -16.04 8.68
N GLU A 39 -10.65 -16.58 8.64
CA GLU A 39 -9.79 -16.66 9.83
C GLU A 39 -9.48 -15.28 10.41
N VAL A 40 -9.20 -14.29 9.55
CA VAL A 40 -8.95 -12.91 9.99
C VAL A 40 -10.22 -12.24 10.50
N ALA A 41 -11.36 -12.45 9.83
CA ALA A 41 -12.64 -11.92 10.27
C ALA A 41 -13.00 -12.44 11.67
N ALA A 42 -12.94 -13.75 11.89
CA ALA A 42 -13.23 -14.36 13.19
C ALA A 42 -12.28 -13.85 14.30
N MET A 43 -11.00 -13.65 13.98
CA MET A 43 -10.03 -13.06 14.89
C MET A 43 -10.42 -11.63 15.29
N LEU A 44 -10.80 -10.79 14.32
CA LEU A 44 -11.17 -9.39 14.57
C LEU A 44 -12.53 -9.27 15.29
N GLU A 45 -13.51 -10.10 14.94
CA GLU A 45 -14.78 -10.20 15.67
C GLU A 45 -14.55 -10.58 17.13
N GLY A 46 -13.65 -11.53 17.39
CA GLY A 46 -13.22 -11.90 18.74
C GLY A 46 -12.54 -10.77 19.52
N GLN A 47 -12.03 -9.75 18.83
CA GLN A 47 -11.45 -8.53 19.41
C GLN A 47 -12.47 -7.39 19.57
N GLY A 48 -13.73 -7.61 19.17
CA GLY A 48 -14.81 -6.63 19.31
C GLY A 48 -15.01 -5.71 18.11
N TYR A 49 -14.46 -6.06 16.94
CA TYR A 49 -14.76 -5.36 15.69
C TYR A 49 -16.05 -5.89 15.04
N ASP A 50 -16.82 -4.99 14.42
CA ASP A 50 -17.93 -5.32 13.52
C ASP A 50 -17.39 -5.38 12.09
N VAL A 51 -17.11 -6.58 11.59
CA VAL A 51 -16.53 -6.83 10.26
C VAL A 51 -17.61 -6.71 9.19
N ARG A 52 -17.47 -5.75 8.27
CA ARG A 52 -18.48 -5.50 7.22
C ARG A 52 -18.01 -5.82 5.81
N LYS A 53 -16.72 -5.62 5.55
CA LYS A 53 -16.11 -5.92 4.26
C LYS A 53 -14.66 -6.37 4.47
N MET A 54 -14.24 -7.35 3.68
CA MET A 54 -12.86 -7.82 3.63
C MET A 54 -12.35 -7.67 2.20
N ASP A 55 -11.18 -7.07 2.03
CA ASP A 55 -10.49 -6.87 0.75
C ASP A 55 -9.00 -7.21 0.89
N THR A 56 -8.25 -7.17 -0.23
CA THR A 56 -6.78 -7.20 -0.21
C THR A 56 -6.25 -5.87 -0.70
N GLU A 57 -5.45 -5.19 0.10
CA GLU A 57 -4.87 -3.88 -0.22
C GLU A 57 -3.47 -3.77 0.37
N ASP A 58 -2.52 -3.25 -0.41
CA ASP A 58 -1.10 -3.08 -0.05
C ASP A 58 -0.45 -4.36 0.54
N GLY A 59 -0.75 -5.52 -0.06
CA GLY A 59 -0.30 -6.84 0.39
C GLY A 59 -1.01 -7.40 1.63
N CYS A 60 -1.86 -6.60 2.28
CA CYS A 60 -2.57 -6.96 3.51
C CYS A 60 -3.97 -7.50 3.24
N ILE A 61 -4.54 -8.19 4.24
CA ILE A 61 -5.98 -8.36 4.35
C ILE A 61 -6.54 -7.09 5.00
N GLU A 62 -7.42 -6.38 4.30
CA GLU A 62 -8.06 -5.17 4.79
C GLU A 62 -9.48 -5.49 5.29
N MET A 63 -9.79 -5.13 6.53
CA MET A 63 -11.14 -5.16 7.08
C MET A 63 -11.71 -3.74 7.14
N LYS A 64 -12.92 -3.54 6.60
CA LYS A 64 -13.72 -2.31 6.79
C LYS A 64 -14.89 -2.62 7.70
N GLY A 65 -15.09 -1.78 8.72
CA GLY A 65 -16.04 -2.11 9.77
C GLY A 65 -16.18 -1.03 10.82
N MET A 66 -16.66 -1.44 12.00
CA MET A 66 -16.65 -0.61 13.21
C MET A 66 -15.70 -1.18 14.25
N ASP A 67 -15.02 -0.32 14.99
CA ASP A 67 -14.34 -0.71 16.21
C ASP A 67 -15.32 -0.85 17.39
N LYS A 68 -14.80 -1.30 18.53
CA LYS A 68 -15.55 -1.47 19.79
C LYS A 68 -16.23 -0.18 20.30
N ASP A 69 -15.77 0.99 19.85
CA ASP A 69 -16.31 2.29 20.24
C ASP A 69 -17.32 2.81 19.19
N GLY A 70 -17.67 1.98 18.20
CA GLY A 70 -18.62 2.30 17.13
C GLY A 70 -18.07 3.21 16.04
N LYS A 71 -16.74 3.38 15.94
CA LYS A 71 -16.12 4.22 14.92
C LYS A 71 -15.82 3.41 13.67
N ARG A 72 -16.03 4.02 12.49
CA ARG A 72 -15.64 3.41 11.21
C ARG A 72 -14.12 3.28 11.13
N VAL A 73 -13.64 2.09 10.83
CA VAL A 73 -12.21 1.79 10.72
C VAL A 73 -11.91 0.92 9.51
N GLU A 74 -10.71 1.09 8.96
CA GLU A 74 -10.00 0.14 8.09
C GLU A 74 -8.88 -0.49 8.92
N VAL A 75 -8.84 -1.81 9.04
CA VAL A 75 -7.81 -2.56 9.75
C VAL A 75 -7.05 -3.41 8.75
N TYR A 76 -5.75 -3.16 8.64
CA TYR A 76 -4.86 -3.90 7.76
C TYR A 76 -4.14 -4.97 8.57
N VAL A 77 -4.32 -6.23 8.16
CA VAL A 77 -3.80 -7.41 8.84
C VAL A 77 -2.83 -8.14 7.91
N HIS A 78 -1.65 -8.45 8.42
CA HIS A 78 -0.65 -9.19 7.68
C HIS A 78 -1.13 -10.64 7.45
N PRO A 79 -1.19 -11.12 6.20
CA PRO A 79 -1.88 -12.38 5.89
C PRO A 79 -1.14 -13.62 6.38
N VAL A 80 0.15 -13.55 6.73
CA VAL A 80 0.90 -14.71 7.28
C VAL A 80 1.01 -14.66 8.81
N THR A 81 1.52 -13.54 9.34
CA THR A 81 1.72 -13.36 10.80
C THR A 81 0.43 -13.05 11.57
N ALA A 82 -0.66 -12.68 10.90
CA ALA A 82 -1.92 -12.20 11.50
C ALA A 82 -1.77 -10.92 12.35
N GLU A 83 -0.66 -10.19 12.19
CA GLU A 83 -0.42 -8.93 12.91
C GLU A 83 -1.26 -7.80 12.30
N VAL A 84 -1.87 -6.97 13.16
CA VAL A 84 -2.49 -5.71 12.74
C VAL A 84 -1.37 -4.71 12.48
N VAL A 85 -1.13 -4.37 11.21
CA VAL A 85 -0.04 -3.46 10.81
C VAL A 85 -0.48 -2.01 10.78
N LYS A 86 -1.78 -1.75 10.61
CA LYS A 86 -2.35 -0.40 10.59
C LYS A 86 -3.83 -0.41 10.92
N VAL A 87 -4.27 0.59 11.68
CA VAL A 87 -5.68 0.92 11.86
C VAL A 87 -5.89 2.36 11.41
N LYS A 88 -6.84 2.58 10.52
CA LYS A 88 -7.20 3.91 10.03
C LYS A 88 -8.66 4.18 10.33
N THR A 89 -8.93 5.19 11.15
CA THR A 89 -10.29 5.67 11.38
C THR A 89 -10.78 6.43 10.15
N GLN A 90 -11.92 6.03 9.59
CA GLN A 90 -12.59 6.80 8.55
C GLN A 90 -13.49 7.86 9.23
N GLY A 91 -13.10 9.12 9.08
CA GLY A 91 -13.88 10.29 9.51
C GLY A 91 -15.06 10.57 8.60
#